data_AF-A0A971SLZ1-F1
#
_entry.id   AF-A0A971SLZ1-F1
#
_cell.length_a   1.000
_cell.length_b   1.000
_cell.length_c   1.000
_cell.angle_alpha   90.00
_cell.angle_beta   90.00
_cell.angle_gamma   90.00
#
_symmetry.space_group_name_H-M   'P 1'
#
loop_
_entity.id
_entity.type
_entity.pdbx_description
1 polymer ?
#
loop_
_entity_poly.entity_id
_entity_poly.type
_entity_poly.pdbx_seq_one_letter_code
_entity_poly.pdbx_strand_id
1 'polypeptide(L)'
;TATAPNPLRSSVIMMLIMAAILLFKLLPTIGKYVHSASIAGFLFVLGTFVTFASNIQGAIATVPAANGPFGFSPWGMVIGATVLVSAKWNPFFGLLAGVLIKMIFSL
;
A
#
# COMPACT_ATOMS: atom_id res chain seq x y z
N THR A 1 -2.75 -2.48 13.21
CA THR A 1 -2.49 -3.28 14.42
C THR A 1 -1.04 -3.22 14.89
N ALA A 2 -0.07 -3.08 13.99
CA ALA A 2 1.35 -2.94 14.36
C ALA A 2 1.68 -1.71 15.23
N THR A 3 0.88 -0.64 15.14
CA THR A 3 1.09 0.63 15.86
C THR A 3 0.25 0.78 17.14
N ALA A 4 -0.47 -0.26 17.58
CA ALA A 4 -1.31 -0.19 18.78
C ALA A 4 -0.49 -0.34 20.07
N PRO A 5 -0.90 0.27 21.22
CA PRO A 5 -0.17 0.19 22.49
C PRO A 5 0.06 -1.25 23.01
N ASN A 6 -0.84 -2.17 22.69
CA ASN A 6 -0.72 -3.61 23.00
C ASN A 6 -1.01 -4.43 21.73
N PRO A 7 -0.05 -4.60 20.81
CA PRO A 7 -0.30 -5.12 19.47
C PRO A 7 -0.81 -6.57 19.47
N LEU A 8 -0.31 -7.42 20.37
CA LEU A 8 -0.75 -8.81 20.51
C LEU A 8 -2.23 -8.90 20.92
N ARG A 9 -2.61 -8.22 22.01
CA ARG A 9 -3.99 -8.22 22.51
C ARG A 9 -4.95 -7.62 21.49
N SER A 10 -4.59 -6.49 20.88
CA SER A 10 -5.42 -5.86 19.84
C SER A 10 -5.60 -6.75 18.61
N SER A 11 -4.57 -7.51 18.22
CA SER A 11 -4.65 -8.46 17.10
C SER A 11 -5.58 -9.63 17.41
N VAL A 12 -5.47 -10.22 18.60
CA VAL A 12 -6.35 -11.31 19.03
C VAL A 12 -7.81 -10.84 19.09
N ILE A 13 -8.06 -9.66 19.65
CA ILE A 13 -9.41 -9.10 19.73
C ILE A 13 -10.01 -8.86 18.33
N MET A 14 -9.25 -8.28 17.40
CA MET A 14 -9.73 -8.08 16.03
C MET A 14 -10.06 -9.41 15.33
N MET A 15 -9.21 -10.43 15.54
CA MET A 15 -9.44 -11.75 14.95
C MET A 15 -10.69 -12.42 15.55
N LEU A 16 -10.91 -12.29 16.86
CA LEU A 16 -12.13 -12.79 17.52
C LEU A 16 -13.40 -12.07 17.01
N ILE A 17 -13.36 -10.75 16.84
CA ILE A 17 -14.48 -9.99 16.29
C ILE A 17 -14.79 -10.45 14.86
N MET A 18 -13.76 -10.59 14.01
CA MET A 18 -13.93 -11.07 12.64
C MET A 18 -14.50 -12.49 12.62
N ALA A 19 -13.97 -13.39 13.45
CA ALA A 19 -14.45 -14.76 13.58
C ALA A 19 -15.93 -14.80 13.99
N ALA A 20 -16.35 -14.00 14.97
CA ALA A 20 -17.74 -13.91 15.39
C ALA A 20 -18.65 -13.41 14.25
N ILE A 21 -18.27 -12.33 13.57
CA ILE A 21 -19.06 -11.76 12.47
C ILE A 21 -19.23 -12.76 11.30
N LEU A 22 -18.17 -13.53 10.99
CA LEU A 22 -18.22 -14.56 9.96
C LEU A 22 -19.04 -15.79 10.40
N LEU A 23 -18.95 -16.21 11.67
CA LEU A 23 -19.73 -17.33 12.23
C LEU A 23 -21.23 -17.06 12.11
N PHE A 24 -21.66 -15.83 12.40
CA PHE A 24 -23.04 -15.39 12.22
C PHE A 24 -23.40 -15.03 10.77
N LYS A 25 -22.46 -15.16 9.82
CA LYS A 25 -22.63 -14.78 8.39
C LYS A 25 -23.16 -13.36 8.22
N LEU A 26 -22.84 -12.44 9.14
CA LEU A 26 -23.26 -11.05 9.02
C LEU A 26 -22.62 -10.45 7.77
N LEU A 27 -21.29 -10.53 7.63
CA LEU A 27 -20.53 -9.92 6.53
C LEU A 27 -21.03 -10.33 5.12
N PRO A 28 -21.24 -11.64 4.82
CA PRO A 28 -21.82 -12.06 3.55
C PRO A 28 -23.27 -11.57 3.34
N THR A 29 -24.06 -11.49 4.41
CA THR A 29 -25.47 -11.10 4.35
C THR A 29 -25.64 -9.62 4.06
N ILE A 30 -24.84 -8.74 4.66
CA ILE A 30 -24.86 -7.29 4.35
C ILE A 30 -24.19 -7.01 3.01
N GLY A 31 -23.12 -7.73 2.66
CA GLY A 31 -22.36 -7.52 1.42
C GLY A 31 -23.20 -7.59 0.15
N LYS A 32 -24.21 -8.46 0.10
CA LYS A 32 -25.12 -8.59 -1.06
C LYS A 32 -26.00 -7.36 -1.32
N TYR A 33 -26.19 -6.50 -0.32
CA TYR A 33 -26.98 -5.27 -0.45
C TYR A 33 -26.12 -4.06 -0.82
N VAL A 34 -24.79 -4.20 -0.86
CA VAL A 34 -23.88 -3.11 -1.21
C VAL A 34 -23.77 -3.01 -2.72
N HIS A 35 -24.09 -1.84 -3.27
CA HIS A 35 -24.01 -1.60 -4.69
C HIS A 35 -22.55 -1.61 -5.17
N SER A 36 -22.26 -2.28 -6.29
CA SER A 36 -20.89 -2.43 -6.80
C SER A 36 -20.19 -1.08 -7.06
N ALA A 37 -20.94 -0.06 -7.48
CA ALA A 37 -20.40 1.30 -7.65
C ALA A 37 -19.93 1.94 -6.33
N SER A 38 -20.58 1.61 -5.20
CA SER A 38 -20.16 2.10 -3.87
C SER A 38 -18.86 1.44 -3.43
N ILE A 39 -18.69 0.13 -3.70
CA ILE A 39 -17.44 -0.58 -3.43
C ILE A 39 -16.31 -0.01 -4.29
N ALA A 40 -16.54 0.19 -5.59
CA ALA A 40 -15.55 0.76 -6.49
C ALA A 40 -15.17 2.19 -6.09
N GLY A 41 -16.14 3.05 -5.76
CA GLY A 41 -15.89 4.42 -5.31
C GLY A 41 -15.12 4.47 -3.98
N PHE A 42 -15.49 3.61 -3.02
CA PHE A 42 -14.77 3.48 -1.76
C PHE A 42 -13.32 3.02 -1.98
N LEU A 43 -13.12 1.97 -2.78
CA LEU A 43 -11.79 1.45 -3.09
C LEU A 43 -10.95 2.44 -3.89
N PHE A 44 -11.56 3.24 -4.76
CA PHE A 44 -10.86 4.32 -5.45
C PHE A 44 -10.31 5.33 -4.45
N VAL A 45 -11.14 5.84 -3.54
CA VAL A 45 -10.70 6.84 -2.54
C VAL A 45 -9.66 6.26 -1.57
N LEU A 46 -9.92 5.05 -1.07
CA LEU A 46 -8.99 4.34 -0.18
C LEU A 46 -7.64 4.07 -0.89
N GLY A 47 -7.69 3.65 -2.15
CA GLY A 47 -6.53 3.28 -2.94
C GLY A 47 -5.67 4.48 -3.33
N THR A 48 -6.27 5.50 -3.96
CA THR A 48 -5.52 6.64 -4.52
C THR A 48 -5.12 7.65 -3.45
N PHE A 49 -6.06 8.11 -2.63
CA PHE A 49 -5.83 9.21 -1.71
C PHE A 49 -5.32 8.75 -0.35
N VAL A 50 -5.91 7.69 0.20
CA VAL A 50 -5.54 7.25 1.56
C VAL A 50 -4.27 6.40 1.54
N THR A 51 -4.13 5.50 0.58
CA THR A 51 -3.02 4.55 0.54
C THR A 51 -1.89 5.04 -0.35
N PHE A 52 -2.13 5.26 -1.65
CA PHE A 52 -1.05 5.58 -2.58
C PHE A 52 -0.40 6.93 -2.27
N ALA A 53 -1.18 8.02 -2.18
CA ALA A 53 -0.63 9.35 -1.95
C ALA A 53 0.19 9.44 -0.64
N SER A 54 -0.32 8.88 0.46
CA SER A 54 0.38 8.91 1.75
C SER A 54 1.68 8.10 1.75
N ASN A 55 1.66 6.90 1.15
CA ASN A 55 2.84 6.04 1.11
C ASN A 55 3.92 6.58 0.17
N ILE A 56 3.53 7.17 -0.98
CA ILE A 56 4.48 7.81 -1.90
C ILE A 56 5.09 9.06 -1.27
N GLN A 57 4.29 9.88 -0.61
CA GLN A 57 4.81 11.03 0.13
C GLN A 57 5.82 10.60 1.19
N GLY A 58 5.51 9.55 1.96
CA GLY A 58 6.45 8.96 2.93
C GLY A 58 7.74 8.45 2.27
N ALA A 59 7.64 7.75 1.14
CA ALA A 59 8.80 7.24 0.41
C ALA A 59 9.68 8.35 -0.18
N ILE A 60 9.10 9.45 -0.66
CA ILE A 60 9.87 10.60 -1.14
C ILE A 60 10.56 11.31 0.03
N ALA A 61 9.90 11.41 1.18
CA ALA A 61 10.44 12.08 2.36
C ALA A 61 11.63 11.33 3.01
N THR A 62 11.77 10.02 2.79
CA THR A 62 12.88 9.21 3.35
C THR A 62 14.14 9.24 2.49
N VAL A 63 14.10 9.88 1.32
CA VAL A 63 15.20 9.89 0.35
C VAL A 63 16.03 11.17 0.47
N PRO A 64 17.38 11.09 0.39
CA PRO A 64 18.25 12.27 0.36
C PRO A 64 17.89 13.23 -0.78
N ALA A 65 17.96 14.54 -0.52
CA ALA A 65 17.56 15.60 -1.45
C ALA A 65 18.14 15.41 -2.87
N ALA A 66 17.29 15.69 -3.87
CA ALA A 66 17.52 15.42 -5.27
C ALA A 66 18.63 16.28 -5.88
N ASN A 67 19.88 15.82 -5.79
CA ASN A 67 21.02 16.38 -6.53
C ASN A 67 21.44 15.43 -7.67
N GLY A 68 20.51 15.13 -8.59
CA GLY A 68 20.80 14.41 -9.83
C GLY A 68 20.83 15.37 -11.03
N PRO A 69 21.62 15.11 -12.11
CA PRO A 69 21.81 16.05 -13.23
C PRO A 69 20.56 16.41 -14.05
N PHE A 70 19.37 15.91 -13.71
CA PHE A 70 18.11 16.15 -14.44
C PHE A 70 16.88 16.26 -13.52
N GLY A 71 17.06 16.56 -12.23
CA GLY A 71 15.96 16.59 -11.25
C GLY A 71 15.48 15.21 -10.76
N PHE A 72 16.07 14.13 -11.27
CA PHE A 72 15.85 12.76 -10.79
C PHE A 72 17.12 12.24 -10.09
N SER A 73 17.04 12.04 -8.78
CA SER A 73 18.04 11.31 -8.00
C SER A 73 17.96 9.80 -8.31
N PRO A 74 19.07 9.02 -8.20
CA PRO A 74 19.02 7.55 -8.28
C PRO A 74 17.94 6.92 -7.38
N TRP A 75 17.69 7.52 -6.21
CA TRP A 75 16.61 7.12 -5.32
C TRP A 75 15.21 7.44 -5.88
N GLY A 76 15.06 8.55 -6.60
CA GLY A 76 13.83 8.87 -7.31
C GLY A 76 13.54 7.87 -8.43
N MET A 77 14.57 7.30 -9.06
CA MET A 77 14.41 6.21 -10.04
C MET A 77 13.94 4.91 -9.37
N VAL A 78 14.44 4.58 -8.18
CA VAL A 78 13.95 3.41 -7.42
C VAL A 78 12.46 3.55 -7.13
N ILE A 79 12.02 4.71 -6.62
CA ILE A 79 10.61 4.98 -6.32
C ILE A 79 9.78 4.91 -7.62
N GLY A 80 10.20 5.65 -8.64
CA GLY A 80 9.49 5.74 -9.92
C GLY A 80 9.32 4.38 -10.60
N ALA A 81 10.38 3.57 -10.68
CA ALA A 81 10.31 2.25 -11.28
C ALA A 81 9.44 1.29 -10.46
N THR A 82 9.58 1.29 -9.13
CA THR A 82 8.71 0.47 -8.26
C THR A 82 7.24 0.79 -8.50
N VAL A 83 6.89 2.08 -8.60
CA VAL A 83 5.52 2.54 -8.85
C VAL A 83 5.03 2.17 -10.25
N LEU A 84 5.76 2.54 -11.29
CA LEU A 84 5.32 2.36 -12.68
C LEU A 84 5.21 0.89 -13.07
N VAL A 85 6.16 0.05 -12.64
CA VAL A 85 6.13 -1.39 -12.91
C VAL A 85 5.01 -2.05 -12.10
N SER A 86 4.77 -1.62 -10.84
CA SER A 86 3.63 -2.09 -10.05
C SER A 86 2.29 -1.77 -10.70
N ALA A 87 2.14 -0.53 -11.19
CA ALA A 87 0.91 -0.05 -11.80
C ALA A 87 0.61 -0.73 -13.15
N LYS A 88 1.66 -1.04 -13.94
CA LYS A 88 1.49 -1.66 -15.26
C LYS A 88 1.32 -3.17 -15.22
N TRP A 89 2.09 -3.85 -14.36
CA TRP A 89 2.16 -5.31 -14.35
C TRP A 89 1.58 -5.88 -13.06
N ASN A 90 2.33 -5.83 -11.96
CA ASN A 90 1.90 -6.23 -10.63
C ASN A 90 2.93 -5.76 -9.59
N PRO A 91 2.56 -5.71 -8.29
CA PRO A 91 3.46 -5.24 -7.23
C PRO A 91 4.75 -6.06 -7.09
N PHE A 92 4.75 -7.35 -7.43
CA PHE A 92 5.95 -8.18 -7.29
C PHE A 92 7.05 -7.78 -8.28
N PHE A 93 6.68 -7.53 -9.54
CA PHE A 93 7.63 -7.00 -10.53
C PHE A 93 8.09 -5.59 -10.17
N GLY A 94 7.23 -4.77 -9.55
CA GLY A 94 7.62 -3.47 -9.02
C GLY A 94 8.70 -3.55 -7.96
N LEU A 95 8.54 -4.44 -6.98
CA LEU A 95 9.55 -4.67 -5.94
C LEU A 95 10.88 -5.14 -6.55
N LEU A 96 10.85 -6.07 -7.51
CA LEU A 96 12.05 -6.52 -8.21
C LEU A 96 12.71 -5.35 -8.98
N ALA A 97 11.94 -4.54 -9.70
CA ALA A 97 12.47 -3.39 -10.42
C ALA A 97 13.14 -2.37 -9.49
N GLY A 98 12.52 -2.07 -8.34
CA GLY A 98 13.10 -1.19 -7.33
C GLY A 98 14.42 -1.73 -6.77
N VAL A 99 14.45 -3.01 -6.40
CA VAL A 99 15.66 -3.67 -5.88
C VAL A 99 16.77 -3.71 -6.93
N LEU A 100 16.44 -4.02 -8.19
CA LEU A 100 17.41 -4.02 -9.29
C LEU A 100 18.05 -2.65 -9.48
N ILE A 101 17.26 -1.57 -9.48
CA ILE A 101 17.79 -0.21 -9.61
C ILE A 101 18.66 0.15 -8.41
N LYS A 102 18.25 -0.25 -7.20
CA LYS A 102 19.04 -0.06 -5.99
C LYS A 102 20.42 -0.73 -6.12
N MET A 103 20.48 -1.94 -6.67
CA MET A 103 21.74 -2.66 -6.93
C MET A 103 22.59 -1.99 -8.01
N ILE A 104 21.98 -1.58 -9.13
CA ILE A 104 22.68 -0.92 -10.25
C ILE A 104 23.39 0.36 -9.77
N PHE A 105 22.71 1.16 -8.94
CA PHE A 105 23.27 2.41 -8.40
C PHE A 105 24.02 2.23 -7.07
N SER A 106 24.13 1.01 -6.56
CA SER A 106 24.78 0.70 -5.27
C SER A 106 24.29 1.58 -4.10
N LEU A 107 22.96 1.71 -3.99
CA LEU A 107 22.25 2.51 -2.98
C LEU A 107 21.86 1.70 -1.73
#